data_AF-A0A9D3UX33-F1
#
_entry.id   AF-A0A9D3UX33-F1
#
_cell.length_a   1.000
_cell.length_b   1.000
_cell.length_c   1.000
_cell.angle_alpha   90.00
_cell.angle_beta   90.00
_cell.angle_gamma   90.00
#
_symmetry.space_group_name_H-M   'P 1'
#
loop_
_entity.id
_entity.type
_entity.pdbx_description
1 polymer ?
#
loop_
_entity_poly.entity_id
_entity_poly.type
_entity_poly.pdbx_seq_one_letter_code
_entity_poly.pdbx_strand_id
1 'polypeptide(L)' 'MSMRSSNMVSELVSFALESYGLESYIDGTQAIPLEFVFDEFGHLVKNPKRVSFNKQDKAIASWLLSVVSPEILLDLVMC' A
#
# COMPACT_ATOMS: atom_id res chain seq x y z
N MET A 1 -20.23 -4.77 22.30
CA MET A 1 -18.77 -5.02 22.35
C MET A 1 -18.09 -5.11 20.98
N SER A 2 -18.83 -5.16 19.86
CA SER A 2 -18.26 -5.32 18.51
C SER A 2 -17.66 -4.04 17.90
N MET A 3 -18.25 -2.85 18.12
CA MET A 3 -17.74 -1.57 17.53
C MET A 3 -16.37 -1.12 18.05
N ARG A 4 -15.99 -1.50 19.28
CA ARG A 4 -14.73 -1.03 19.90
C ARG A 4 -13.49 -1.72 19.32
N SER A 5 -13.65 -2.92 18.79
CA SER A 5 -12.57 -3.69 18.17
C SER A 5 -12.24 -3.18 16.76
N SER A 6 -13.26 -2.81 15.98
CA SER A 6 -13.09 -2.30 14.60
C SER A 6 -12.38 -0.94 14.57
N ASN A 7 -12.70 -0.02 15.49
CA ASN A 7 -12.02 1.27 15.58
C ASN A 7 -10.53 1.16 15.96
N MET A 8 -10.19 0.27 16.90
CA MET A 8 -8.81 0.06 17.34
C MET A 8 -7.91 -0.46 16.22
N VAL A 9 -8.50 -1.26 15.32
CA VAL A 9 -7.82 -1.83 14.17
C VAL A 9 -7.57 -0.78 13.09
N SER A 10 -8.58 0.06 12.79
CA SER A 10 -8.42 1.17 11.85
C SER A 10 -7.32 2.13 12.31
N GLU A 11 -7.28 2.44 13.61
CA GLU A 11 -6.23 3.27 14.21
C GLU A 11 -4.85 2.62 14.09
N LEU A 12 -4.73 1.32 14.36
CA LEU A 12 -3.46 0.59 14.27
C LEU A 12 -2.90 0.57 12.84
N VAL A 13 -3.78 0.40 11.85
CA VAL A 13 -3.43 0.46 10.42
C VAL A 13 -2.98 1.89 10.07
N SER A 14 -3.74 2.92 10.46
CA SER A 14 -3.34 4.32 10.24
C SER A 14 -1.99 4.67 10.85
N PHE A 15 -1.76 4.33 12.12
CA PHE A 15 -0.49 4.64 12.79
C PHE A 15 0.71 3.99 12.13
N ALA A 16 0.54 2.76 11.67
CA ALA A 16 1.62 2.08 11.00
C ALA A 16 1.91 2.69 9.62
N LEU A 17 0.88 3.03 8.85
CA LEU A 17 1.07 3.73 7.57
C LEU A 17 1.80 5.06 7.76
N GLU A 18 1.43 5.83 8.78
CA GLU A 18 2.13 7.06 9.16
C GLU A 18 3.58 6.79 9.57
N SER A 19 3.83 5.76 10.39
CA SER A 19 5.18 5.43 10.87
C SER A 19 6.16 5.05 9.74
N TYR A 20 5.64 4.55 8.63
CA TYR A 20 6.41 4.14 7.47
C TYR A 20 6.38 5.16 6.31
N GLY A 21 5.66 6.28 6.46
CA GLY A 21 5.54 7.31 5.42
C GLY A 21 4.79 6.82 4.17
N LEU A 22 3.75 6.01 4.37
CA LEU A 22 3.03 5.30 3.32
C LEU A 22 1.63 5.88 3.03
N GLU A 23 1.27 6.99 3.66
CA GLU A 23 -0.04 7.64 3.55
C GLU A 23 -0.36 7.97 2.09
N SER A 24 0.67 8.41 1.36
CA SER A 24 0.58 8.79 -0.05
C SER A 24 0.18 7.66 -1.01
N TYR A 25 0.34 6.40 -0.60
CA TYR A 25 -0.07 5.22 -1.37
C TYR A 25 -1.55 4.89 -1.17
N ILE A 26 -2.16 5.29 -0.05
CA ILE A 26 -3.57 5.02 0.25
C ILE A 26 -4.46 6.20 -0.17
N ASP A 27 -4.02 7.44 0.09
CA ASP A 27 -4.77 8.64 -0.26
C ASP A 27 -4.75 8.96 -1.77
N GLY A 28 -3.98 8.19 -2.55
CA GLY A 28 -3.86 8.34 -4.00
C GLY A 28 -3.07 9.58 -4.44
N THR A 29 -2.42 10.30 -3.51
CA THR A 29 -1.58 11.47 -3.83
C THR A 29 -0.31 11.05 -4.56
N GLN A 30 0.17 9.82 -4.35
CA GLN A 30 1.28 9.27 -5.13
C GLN A 30 0.80 8.71 -6.46
N ALA A 31 1.15 9.43 -7.55
CA ALA A 31 0.87 8.96 -8.89
C ALA A 31 1.63 7.65 -9.19
N ILE A 32 0.90 6.65 -9.70
CA ILE A 32 1.48 5.38 -10.11
C ILE A 32 2.47 5.64 -11.27
N PRO A 33 3.74 5.23 -11.16
CA PRO A 33 4.71 5.44 -12.22
C PRO A 33 4.31 4.71 -13.51
N LEU A 34 4.65 5.30 -14.66
CA LEU A 34 4.49 4.65 -15.96
C LEU A 34 5.21 3.31 -15.98
N GLU A 35 4.64 2.31 -16.66
CA GLU A 35 5.21 0.96 -16.72
C GLU A 35 6.53 0.91 -17.51
N PHE A 36 6.59 1.70 -18.59
CA PHE A 36 7.76 1.85 -19.43
C PHE A 36 8.14 3.32 -19.58
N VAL A 37 9.44 3.57 -19.70
CA VAL A 37 10.02 4.89 -19.96
C VAL A 37 11.11 4.75 -21.02
N PHE A 38 11.42 5.83 -21.72
CA PHE A 38 12.57 5.86 -22.59
C PHE A 38 13.84 6.06 -21.78
N ASP A 39 14.88 5.28 -22.06
CA ASP A 39 16.23 5.52 -21.53
C ASP A 39 16.91 6.68 -22.27
N GLU A 40 18.14 7.00 -21.85
CA GLU A 40 18.97 8.05 -22.46
C GLU A 40 19.34 7.77 -23.93
N PHE A 41 19.16 6.54 -24.40
CA PHE A 41 19.41 6.10 -25.78
C PHE A 41 18.12 6.01 -26.61
N GLY A 42 16.95 6.36 -26.04
CA GLY A 42 15.66 6.30 -26.71
C GLY A 42 15.06 4.88 -26.80
N HIS A 43 15.58 3.91 -26.05
CA HIS A 43 14.98 2.58 -25.96
C HIS A 43 13.85 2.56 -24.94
N LEU A 44 12.77 1.85 -25.26
CA LEU A 44 11.69 1.62 -24.32
C LEU A 44 12.12 0.58 -23.29
N VAL A 45 12.30 1.01 -22.04
CA VAL A 45 12.74 0.16 -20.93
C VAL A 45 11.71 0.15 -19.81
N LYS A 46 11.72 -0.92 -19.00
CA LYS A 46 10.84 -1.00 -17.82
C LYS A 46 11.23 0.08 -16.82
N ASN A 47 10.25 0.84 -16.34
CA ASN A 47 10.52 1.92 -15.40
C ASN A 47 10.95 1.37 -14.04
N PRO A 48 12.18 1.64 -13.57
CA PRO A 48 12.62 1.19 -12.25
C PRO A 48 11.73 1.74 -11.13
N LYS A 49 11.16 2.94 -11.30
CA LYS A 49 10.21 3.51 -10.33
C LYS A 49 8.93 2.69 -10.23
N ARG A 50 8.43 2.12 -11.34
CA ARG A 50 7.26 1.22 -11.31
C ARG A 50 7.58 -0.08 -10.60
N VAL A 51 8.80 -0.61 -10.77
CA VAL A 51 9.24 -1.81 -10.05
C VAL A 51 9.29 -1.56 -8.55
N SER A 52 9.86 -0.43 -8.11
CA SER A 52 9.90 -0.04 -6.70
C SER A 52 8.50 0.18 -6.13
N PHE A 53 7.64 0.90 -6.86
CA PHE A 53 6.24 1.12 -6.49
C PHE A 53 5.51 -0.21 -6.25
N ASN A 54 5.58 -1.15 -7.21
CA ASN A 54 4.93 -2.45 -7.07
C ASN A 54 5.51 -3.30 -5.93
N LYS A 55 6.81 -3.17 -5.65
CA LYS A 55 7.44 -3.88 -4.52
C LYS A 55 6.93 -3.34 -3.19
N GLN A 56 6.89 -2.02 -3.05
CA GLN A 56 6.37 -1.35 -1.86
C GLN A 56 4.90 -1.70 -1.64
N ASP A 57 4.07 -1.55 -2.67
CA ASP A 57 2.64 -1.90 -2.64
C ASP A 57 2.42 -3.33 -2.11
N LYS A 58 3.14 -4.31 -2.66
CA LYS A 58 3.08 -5.71 -2.19
C LYS A 58 3.62 -5.89 -0.77
N ALA A 59 4.66 -5.17 -0.38
CA ALA A 59 5.20 -5.24 0.97
C ALA A 59 4.18 -4.71 1.99
N ILE A 60 3.51 -3.60 1.68
CA ILE A 60 2.46 -3.00 2.51
C ILE A 60 1.28 -3.94 2.63
N ALA A 61 0.80 -4.48 1.50
CA ALA A 61 -0.28 -5.47 1.50
C ALA A 61 0.09 -6.69 2.36
N SER A 62 1.31 -7.21 2.24
CA SER A 62 1.78 -8.37 3.02
C SER A 62 1.94 -8.03 4.50
N TRP A 63 2.44 -6.84 4.81
CA TRP A 63 2.58 -6.35 6.18
C TRP A 63 1.21 -6.18 6.84
N LEU A 64 0.26 -5.53 6.15
CA LEU A 64 -1.14 -5.44 6.60
C LEU A 64 -1.69 -6.84 6.87
N LEU A 65 -1.62 -7.75 5.89
CA LEU A 65 -2.04 -9.15 6.02
C LEU A 65 -1.41 -9.88 7.21
N SER A 66 -0.20 -9.51 7.63
CA SER A 66 0.50 -10.12 8.76
C SER A 66 0.11 -9.55 10.13
N VAL A 67 -0.38 -8.31 10.16
CA VAL A 67 -0.71 -7.57 11.39
C VAL A 67 -2.19 -7.62 11.69
N VAL A 68 -3.05 -7.63 10.67
CA VAL A 68 -4.48 -7.81 10.84
C VAL A 68 -4.86 -9.28 10.78
N SER A 69 -5.57 -9.74 11.82
CA SER A 69 -6.18 -11.08 11.87
C SER A 69 -7.03 -11.34 10.61
N PRO A 70 -7.14 -12.58 10.10
CA PRO A 70 -7.97 -12.90 8.93
C PRO A 70 -9.41 -12.37 9.03
N GLU A 71 -9.96 -12.26 10.25
CA GLU A 71 -11.29 -11.69 10.48
C GLU A 71 -11.39 -10.20 10.12
N ILE A 72 -10.31 -9.45 10.28
CA ILE A 72 -10.23 -8.01 10.01
C ILE A 72 -9.99 -7.73 8.53
N LEU A 73 -9.24 -8.60 7.86
CA LEU A 73 -8.96 -8.47 6.43
C LEU A 73 -10.26 -8.52 5.60
N LEU A 74 -11.22 -9.32 6.05
CA LEU A 74 -12.55 -9.42 5.44
C LEU A 74 -13.31 -8.09 5.52
N ASP A 75 -13.16 -7.32 6.60
CA ASP A 75 -13.82 -6.02 6.75
C ASP A 75 -13.20 -4.94 5.84
N LEU A 76 -11.91 -5.04 5.50
CA LEU A 76 -11.18 -4.10 4.63
C LEU A 76 -11.41 -4.34 3.13
N VAL A 77 -11.63 -5.59 2.71
CA VAL A 77 -11.82 -5.95 1.29
C VAL A 77 -13.28 -5.81 0.83
N MET A 78 -14.22 -5.68 1.78
CA MET A 78 -15.67 -5.66 1.51
C MET A 78 -16.32 -4.25 1.51
N CYS A 79 -15.53 -3.17 1.45
CA CYS A 79 -16.03 -1.81 1.23
C CYS A 79 -15.83 -1.36 -0.22
#